data_AF-A0A9W8VEJ9-F1
#
_entry.id   AF-A0A9W8VEJ9-F1
#
_cell.length_a   1.000
_cell.length_b   1.000
_cell.length_c   1.000
_cell.angle_alpha   90.00
_cell.angle_beta   90.00
_cell.angle_gamma   90.00
#
_symmetry.space_group_name_H-M   'P 1'
#
loop_
_entity.id
_entity.type
_entity.pdbx_description
1 polymer ?
#
loop_
_entity_poly.entity_id
_entity_poly.type
_entity_poly.pdbx_seq_one_letter_code
_entity_poly.pdbx_strand_id
1 'polypeptide(L)'
;MNLAIKLLDVERLPPPFSYPYGDDQSWELTRLKSLLQANKGEMFEPIYQHQSDVSHLTAVSQSVVQDVMWLHEVVEQVGASDFVSDLVTNLKKISQSRLRVYFFRLDPGDPSTADNLYALVPNPKQLRKVNLDAWRRLINQESFEMFLYSSPQTDEPSGSWNCKVVPHPKRLRSFENHCPNDLDLVLRVRTPQDEKAVPRHDDMDIKIFADRRSANDALAQEEEH
;
A
#
# COMPACT_ATOMS: atom_id res chain seq x y z
N MET A 1 -21.37 65.12 -14.36
CA MET A 1 -21.38 63.99 -13.41
C MET A 1 -19.95 63.46 -13.36
N ASN A 2 -19.12 64.00 -12.46
CA ASN A 2 -17.66 63.86 -12.51
C ASN A 2 -17.11 63.91 -11.07
N LEU A 3 -17.14 62.78 -10.36
CA LEU A 3 -16.65 62.71 -8.97
C LEU A 3 -15.88 61.43 -8.62
N ALA A 4 -15.82 60.42 -9.49
CA ALA A 4 -15.13 59.16 -9.19
C ALA A 4 -13.69 59.07 -9.75
N ILE A 5 -13.24 60.00 -10.60
CA ILE A 5 -11.98 59.87 -11.35
C ILE A 5 -10.78 60.53 -10.62
N LYS A 6 -10.98 61.23 -9.49
CA LYS A 6 -9.94 62.06 -8.85
C LYS A 6 -9.17 61.43 -7.67
N LEU A 7 -9.35 60.14 -7.37
CA LEU A 7 -8.69 59.49 -6.22
C LEU A 7 -7.91 58.21 -6.56
N LEU A 8 -7.88 57.78 -7.82
CA LEU A 8 -7.03 56.68 -8.28
C LEU A 8 -5.78 57.26 -8.93
N ASP A 9 -4.78 57.56 -8.10
CA ASP A 9 -3.43 57.81 -8.57
C ASP A 9 -2.81 56.45 -8.97
N VAL A 10 -2.90 56.12 -10.25
CA VAL A 10 -2.44 54.85 -10.81
C VAL A 10 -0.93 54.65 -10.58
N GLU A 11 -0.16 55.73 -10.45
CA GLU A 11 1.28 55.67 -10.17
C GLU A 11 1.60 55.30 -8.71
N ARG A 12 0.60 55.32 -7.82
CA ARG A 12 0.74 54.94 -6.41
C ARG A 12 0.17 53.56 -6.08
N LEU A 13 -0.37 52.85 -7.07
CA LEU A 13 -0.85 51.49 -6.87
C LEU A 13 0.34 50.53 -6.69
N PRO A 14 0.26 49.55 -5.79
CA PRO A 14 1.25 48.49 -5.74
C PRO A 14 1.30 47.77 -7.09
N PRO A 15 2.47 47.23 -7.47
CA PRO A 15 2.59 46.50 -8.71
C PRO A 15 1.57 45.34 -8.72
N PRO A 16 1.09 44.97 -9.90
CA PRO A 16 0.18 43.85 -10.04
C PRO A 16 0.80 42.58 -9.45
N PHE A 17 0.02 41.82 -8.65
CA PHE A 17 0.53 40.58 -8.04
C PHE A 17 0.94 39.58 -9.12
N SER A 18 2.11 38.98 -8.95
CA SER A 18 2.60 37.89 -9.78
C SER A 18 3.11 36.76 -8.90
N TYR A 19 2.84 35.52 -9.31
CA TYR A 19 3.35 34.37 -8.59
C TYR A 19 4.87 34.27 -8.75
N PRO A 20 5.62 33.95 -7.68
CA PRO A 20 7.07 33.94 -7.70
C PRO A 20 7.69 32.71 -8.39
N TYR A 21 6.91 31.94 -9.14
CA TYR A 21 7.35 30.73 -9.85
C TYR A 21 7.92 31.02 -11.25
N GLY A 22 7.72 32.25 -11.76
CA GLY A 22 8.17 32.69 -13.07
C GLY A 22 7.35 32.10 -14.23
N ASP A 23 7.76 32.44 -15.46
CA ASP A 23 7.04 32.06 -16.68
C ASP A 23 7.51 30.71 -17.25
N ASP A 24 8.64 30.19 -16.76
CA ASP A 24 9.17 28.89 -17.16
C ASP A 24 8.41 27.76 -16.45
N GLN A 25 7.59 27.05 -17.22
CA GLN A 25 6.77 25.91 -16.77
C GLN A 25 7.47 24.55 -17.05
N SER A 26 8.75 24.55 -17.42
CA SER A 26 9.49 23.30 -17.67
C SER A 26 9.71 22.49 -16.38
N TRP A 27 9.70 21.16 -16.51
CA TRP A 27 9.96 20.26 -15.40
C TRP A 27 11.48 20.11 -15.18
N GLU A 28 12.05 20.94 -14.31
CA GLU A 28 13.45 20.86 -13.90
C GLU A 28 13.55 20.79 -12.37
N LEU A 29 14.00 19.64 -11.87
CA LEU A 29 13.91 19.27 -10.46
C LEU A 29 14.63 20.26 -9.54
N THR A 30 15.83 20.72 -9.92
CA THR A 30 16.70 21.54 -9.07
C THR A 30 16.11 22.94 -8.87
N ARG A 31 15.64 23.55 -9.96
CA ARG A 31 14.93 24.82 -10.00
C ARG A 31 13.63 24.73 -9.21
N LEU A 32 12.84 23.68 -9.43
CA LEU A 32 11.59 23.49 -8.71
C LEU A 32 11.81 23.36 -7.19
N LYS A 33 12.78 22.55 -6.75
CA LYS A 33 13.16 22.48 -5.32
C LYS A 33 13.53 23.86 -4.77
N SER A 34 14.36 24.60 -5.49
CA SER A 34 14.83 25.93 -5.05
C SER A 34 13.67 26.94 -4.96
N LEU A 35 12.75 26.92 -5.94
CA LEU A 35 11.57 27.79 -5.96
C LEU A 35 10.59 27.46 -4.84
N LEU A 36 10.35 26.18 -4.55
CA LEU A 36 9.44 25.75 -3.49
C LEU A 36 9.99 26.00 -2.09
N GLN A 37 11.32 25.88 -1.90
CA GLN A 37 11.97 26.26 -0.64
C GLN A 37 11.84 27.76 -0.37
N ALA A 38 11.95 28.59 -1.42
CA ALA A 38 11.82 30.03 -1.32
C ALA A 38 10.35 30.49 -1.17
N ASN A 39 9.38 29.73 -1.68
CA ASN A 39 7.98 30.14 -1.80
C ASN A 39 6.99 29.11 -1.24
N LYS A 40 6.75 29.15 0.07
CA LYS A 40 5.80 28.27 0.78
C LYS A 40 4.34 28.68 0.56
N GLY A 41 3.43 27.70 0.54
CA GLY A 41 2.04 27.85 0.09
C GLY A 41 1.15 28.78 0.92
N GLU A 42 1.41 28.98 2.21
CA GLU A 42 0.58 29.83 3.09
C GLU A 42 0.81 31.34 2.90
N MET A 43 1.63 31.74 1.92
CA MET A 43 2.07 33.14 1.76
C MET A 43 1.24 33.97 0.78
N PHE A 44 0.22 33.40 0.13
CA PHE A 44 -0.55 34.09 -0.92
C PHE A 44 -2.02 34.21 -0.56
N GLU A 45 -2.56 35.42 -0.71
CA GLU A 45 -3.99 35.70 -0.56
C GLU A 45 -4.80 34.98 -1.67
N PRO A 46 -6.04 34.53 -1.39
CA PRO A 46 -6.93 34.00 -2.41
C PRO A 46 -7.25 35.06 -3.47
N ILE A 47 -7.03 34.73 -4.74
CA ILE A 47 -7.31 35.62 -5.87
C ILE A 47 -8.30 34.92 -6.81
N TYR A 48 -9.32 35.66 -7.25
CA TYR A 48 -10.39 35.15 -8.13
C TYR A 48 -10.27 35.63 -9.58
N GLN A 49 -9.27 36.45 -9.89
CA GLN A 49 -9.01 37.00 -11.23
C GLN A 49 -7.51 37.03 -11.51
N HIS A 50 -7.10 36.45 -12.63
CA HIS A 50 -5.70 36.43 -13.07
C HIS A 50 -5.48 37.46 -14.17
N GLN A 51 -4.30 38.06 -14.19
CA GLN A 51 -3.97 39.13 -15.12
C GLN A 51 -3.45 38.63 -16.47
N SER A 52 -3.04 37.36 -16.52
CA SER A 52 -2.58 36.70 -17.73
C SER A 52 -2.92 35.21 -17.66
N ASP A 53 -2.97 34.59 -18.83
CA ASP A 53 -3.14 33.13 -18.96
C ASP A 53 -2.02 32.38 -18.24
N VAL A 54 -0.80 32.94 -18.23
CA VAL A 54 0.36 32.36 -17.53
C VAL A 54 0.16 32.39 -16.02
N SER A 55 -0.37 33.49 -15.46
CA SER A 55 -0.70 33.59 -14.03
C SER A 55 -1.80 32.59 -13.65
N HIS A 56 -2.81 32.43 -14.51
CA HIS A 56 -3.86 31.44 -14.30
C HIS A 56 -3.32 30.01 -14.36
N LEU A 57 -2.55 29.69 -15.40
CA LEU A 57 -1.94 28.37 -15.59
C LEU A 57 -1.04 28.02 -14.40
N THR A 58 -0.24 28.98 -13.92
CA THR A 58 0.63 28.82 -12.76
C THR A 58 -0.17 28.52 -11.50
N ALA A 59 -1.28 29.22 -11.24
CA ALA A 59 -2.13 28.95 -10.08
C ALA A 59 -2.71 27.52 -10.10
N VAL A 60 -3.08 27.03 -11.28
CA VAL A 60 -3.61 25.67 -11.44
C VAL A 60 -2.50 24.61 -11.36
N SER A 61 -1.39 24.82 -12.07
CA SER A 61 -0.33 23.82 -12.21
C SER A 61 0.55 23.67 -10.96
N GLN A 62 0.79 24.76 -10.23
CA GLN A 62 1.73 24.74 -9.11
C GLN A 62 1.25 23.92 -7.91
N SER A 63 -0.06 23.73 -7.76
CA SER A 63 -0.60 22.78 -6.78
C SER A 63 -0.10 21.35 -7.04
N VAL A 64 -0.19 20.91 -8.30
CA VAL A 64 0.29 19.59 -8.73
C VAL A 64 1.81 19.47 -8.62
N VAL A 65 2.54 20.52 -9.01
CA VAL A 65 4.01 20.54 -8.87
C VAL A 65 4.42 20.40 -7.41
N GLN A 66 3.77 21.14 -6.50
CA GLN A 66 4.04 21.06 -5.06
C GLN A 66 3.76 19.66 -4.50
N ASP A 67 2.63 19.05 -4.86
CA ASP A 67 2.28 17.70 -4.41
C ASP A 67 3.30 16.65 -4.91
N VAL A 68 3.68 16.72 -6.19
CA VAL A 68 4.65 15.78 -6.77
C VAL A 68 6.05 15.99 -6.16
N MET A 69 6.46 17.24 -5.93
CA MET A 69 7.75 17.54 -5.30
C MET A 69 7.78 17.13 -3.83
N TRP A 70 6.67 17.29 -3.11
CA TRP A 70 6.54 16.77 -1.75
C TRP A 70 6.67 15.25 -1.71
N LEU A 71 6.01 14.51 -2.62
CA LEU A 71 6.18 13.07 -2.75
C LEU A 71 7.63 12.69 -3.08
N HIS A 72 8.29 13.44 -3.97
CA HIS A 72 9.68 13.22 -4.33
C HIS A 72 10.61 13.42 -3.12
N GLU A 73 10.43 14.49 -2.34
CA GLU A 73 11.20 14.75 -1.12
C GLU A 73 10.93 13.69 -0.04
N VAL A 74 9.67 13.27 0.12
CA VAL A 74 9.32 12.18 1.03
C VAL A 74 10.01 10.89 0.58
N VAL A 75 10.00 10.56 -0.71
CA VAL A 75 10.68 9.36 -1.22
C VAL A 75 12.20 9.46 -1.08
N GLU A 76 12.81 10.62 -1.29
CA GLU A 76 14.25 10.82 -1.05
C GLU A 76 14.60 10.74 0.44
N GLN A 77 13.83 11.38 1.32
CA GLN A 77 14.06 11.34 2.77
C GLN A 77 13.81 9.95 3.34
N VAL A 78 12.77 9.27 2.83
CA VAL A 78 12.51 7.86 3.11
C VAL A 78 13.68 7.05 2.55
N GLY A 79 14.05 7.14 1.29
CA GLY A 79 15.15 6.37 0.69
C GLY A 79 16.53 6.62 1.30
N ALA A 80 16.80 7.81 1.83
CA ALA A 80 18.09 8.21 2.42
C ALA A 80 18.15 8.03 3.95
N SER A 81 17.04 7.70 4.60
CA SER A 81 17.04 7.47 6.04
C SER A 81 17.61 6.09 6.36
N ASP A 82 18.59 6.02 7.27
CA ASP A 82 19.04 4.75 7.86
C ASP A 82 17.88 3.93 8.43
N PHE A 83 16.81 4.60 8.90
CA PHE A 83 15.58 3.95 9.36
C PHE A 83 14.88 3.18 8.23
N VAL A 84 14.95 3.67 6.99
CA VAL A 84 14.31 3.01 5.84
C VAL A 84 15.27 2.06 5.16
N SER A 85 16.58 2.31 5.18
CA SER A 85 17.54 1.25 4.86
C SER A 85 17.37 0.07 5.80
N ASP A 86 17.21 0.33 7.11
CA ASP A 86 16.86 -0.68 8.10
C ASP A 86 15.44 -1.20 7.92
N LEU A 87 14.46 -0.38 7.55
CA LEU A 87 13.09 -0.85 7.28
C LEU A 87 13.07 -1.74 6.05
N VAL A 88 13.73 -1.39 4.96
CA VAL A 88 13.87 -2.16 3.72
C VAL A 88 14.69 -3.40 3.98
N THR A 89 15.75 -3.33 4.79
CA THR A 89 16.56 -4.47 5.19
C THR A 89 15.78 -5.40 6.12
N ASN A 90 15.01 -4.87 7.06
CA ASN A 90 14.15 -5.64 7.95
C ASN A 90 12.95 -6.21 7.18
N LEU A 91 12.35 -5.45 6.27
CA LEU A 91 11.31 -5.91 5.35
C LEU A 91 11.87 -6.97 4.39
N LYS A 92 13.12 -6.86 3.93
CA LYS A 92 13.82 -7.92 3.18
C LYS A 92 14.08 -9.14 4.05
N LYS A 93 14.53 -8.97 5.29
CA LYS A 93 14.70 -10.07 6.26
C LYS A 93 13.37 -10.75 6.58
N ILE A 94 12.27 -10.00 6.55
CA ILE A 94 10.91 -10.51 6.79
C ILE A 94 10.30 -11.12 5.54
N SER A 95 10.54 -10.56 4.37
CA SER A 95 10.18 -11.17 3.09
C SER A 95 10.97 -12.46 2.87
N GLN A 96 12.20 -12.52 3.40
CA GLN A 96 13.00 -13.74 3.51
C GLN A 96 12.51 -14.68 4.62
N SER A 97 11.85 -14.18 5.67
CA SER A 97 11.15 -15.01 6.66
C SER A 97 9.83 -15.49 6.07
N ARG A 98 9.93 -16.47 5.16
CA ARG A 98 8.76 -17.15 4.59
C ARG A 98 7.96 -17.76 5.72
N LEU A 99 6.67 -17.48 5.73
CA LEU A 99 5.78 -18.00 6.75
C LEU A 99 5.20 -19.32 6.28
N ARG A 100 5.16 -20.27 7.21
CA ARG A 100 4.44 -21.51 6.99
C ARG A 100 2.95 -21.22 7.01
N VAL A 101 2.24 -21.86 6.09
CA VAL A 101 0.81 -21.74 5.91
C VAL A 101 0.26 -23.11 5.57
N TYR A 102 -0.94 -23.43 6.03
CA TYR A 102 -1.67 -24.59 5.54
C TYR A 102 -3.07 -24.17 5.09
N PHE A 103 -3.62 -24.96 4.16
CA PHE A 103 -4.89 -24.65 3.52
C PHE A 103 -5.99 -25.59 4.00
N PHE A 104 -7.21 -25.09 4.00
CA PHE A 104 -8.39 -25.86 4.39
C PHE A 104 -9.64 -25.31 3.70
N ARG A 105 -10.67 -26.13 3.65
CA ARG A 105 -12.02 -25.74 3.19
C ARG A 105 -12.98 -25.88 4.36
N LEU A 106 -13.97 -25.00 4.40
CA LEU A 106 -15.07 -25.10 5.37
C LEU A 106 -16.10 -26.10 4.86
N ASP A 107 -16.86 -26.70 5.78
CA ASP A 107 -17.87 -27.71 5.43
C ASP A 107 -18.87 -27.19 4.37
N PRO A 108 -19.22 -28.02 3.37
CA PRO A 108 -20.10 -27.64 2.26
C PRO A 108 -21.57 -27.44 2.66
N GLY A 109 -21.91 -27.61 3.95
CA GLY A 109 -23.27 -27.43 4.47
C GLY A 109 -23.78 -26.00 4.41
N ASP A 110 -22.90 -25.01 4.23
CA ASP A 110 -23.26 -23.63 3.93
C ASP A 110 -22.94 -23.32 2.44
N PRO A 111 -23.96 -23.18 1.58
CA PRO A 111 -23.77 -22.91 0.16
C PRO A 111 -23.08 -21.57 -0.12
N SER A 112 -23.01 -20.66 0.86
CA SER A 112 -22.25 -19.40 0.73
C SER A 112 -20.73 -19.59 0.91
N THR A 113 -20.29 -20.75 1.42
CA THR A 113 -18.88 -21.07 1.67
C THR A 113 -18.35 -22.29 0.95
N ALA A 114 -19.20 -23.03 0.23
CA ALA A 114 -18.91 -24.35 -0.34
C ALA A 114 -17.66 -24.41 -1.24
N ASP A 115 -17.23 -23.29 -1.83
CA ASP A 115 -16.04 -23.22 -2.71
C ASP A 115 -14.91 -22.32 -2.19
N ASN A 116 -15.05 -21.77 -0.97
CA ASN A 116 -14.02 -20.87 -0.44
C ASN A 116 -12.83 -21.67 0.10
N LEU A 117 -11.64 -21.40 -0.45
CA LEU A 117 -10.38 -21.85 0.10
C LEU A 117 -9.90 -20.88 1.19
N TYR A 118 -9.43 -21.43 2.31
CA TYR A 118 -8.85 -20.65 3.40
C TYR A 118 -7.41 -21.08 3.65
N ALA A 119 -6.62 -20.13 4.14
CA ALA A 119 -5.25 -20.32 4.55
C ALA A 119 -5.10 -19.88 6.02
N LEU A 120 -4.46 -20.71 6.84
CA LEU A 120 -4.10 -20.37 8.21
C LEU A 120 -2.59 -20.23 8.31
N VAL A 121 -2.15 -19.04 8.72
CA VAL A 121 -0.76 -18.73 9.02
C VAL A 121 -0.58 -18.78 10.54
N PRO A 122 0.09 -19.81 11.09
CA PRO A 122 0.23 -19.95 12.53
C PRO A 122 1.16 -18.86 13.07
N ASN A 123 0.64 -18.08 14.02
CA ASN A 123 1.44 -17.21 14.88
C ASN A 123 2.57 -16.41 14.17
N PRO A 124 2.24 -15.44 13.29
CA PRO A 124 3.21 -14.64 12.54
C PRO A 124 3.83 -13.54 13.43
N LYS A 125 4.47 -13.91 14.55
CA LYS A 125 5.07 -12.97 15.52
C LYS A 125 6.11 -12.06 14.86
N GLN A 126 6.80 -12.57 13.85
CA GLN A 126 7.82 -11.83 13.12
C GLN A 126 7.20 -10.66 12.34
N LEU A 127 6.03 -10.85 11.71
CA LEU A 127 5.30 -9.77 11.03
C LEU A 127 4.78 -8.72 12.00
N ARG A 128 4.20 -9.14 13.12
CA ARG A 128 3.61 -8.21 14.11
C ARG A 128 4.64 -7.32 14.77
N LYS A 129 5.89 -7.79 14.93
CA LYS A 129 6.95 -7.06 15.63
C LYS A 129 7.53 -5.91 14.81
N VAL A 130 7.55 -6.01 13.49
CA VAL A 130 8.39 -5.10 12.69
C VAL A 130 7.64 -3.87 12.23
N ASN A 131 6.31 -3.90 12.13
CA ASN A 131 5.54 -2.68 11.92
C ASN A 131 4.06 -2.87 12.30
N LEU A 132 3.69 -2.44 13.51
CA LEU A 132 2.31 -2.50 14.00
C LEU A 132 1.34 -1.72 13.08
N ASP A 133 1.78 -0.61 12.48
CA ASP A 133 0.93 0.20 11.62
C ASP A 133 0.74 -0.42 10.24
N ALA A 134 1.78 -1.02 9.65
CA ALA A 134 1.64 -1.81 8.43
C ALA A 134 0.74 -3.03 8.67
N TRP A 135 0.87 -3.68 9.84
CA TRP A 135 0.00 -4.79 10.23
C TRP A 135 -1.47 -4.37 10.38
N ARG A 136 -1.73 -3.21 11.01
CA ARG A 136 -3.07 -2.61 11.09
C ARG A 136 -3.63 -2.31 9.71
N ARG A 137 -2.82 -1.75 8.81
CA ARG A 137 -3.22 -1.48 7.42
C ARG A 137 -3.55 -2.77 6.67
N LEU A 138 -2.74 -3.82 6.81
CA LEU A 138 -2.98 -5.13 6.18
C LEU A 138 -4.31 -5.76 6.62
N ILE A 139 -4.63 -5.71 7.92
CA ILE A 139 -5.91 -6.22 8.45
C ILE A 139 -7.10 -5.42 7.89
N ASN A 140 -6.91 -4.13 7.64
CA ASN A 140 -7.94 -3.24 7.13
C ASN A 140 -7.99 -3.16 5.59
N GLN A 141 -7.06 -3.80 4.87
CA GLN A 141 -7.08 -3.83 3.42
C GLN A 141 -8.17 -4.77 2.90
N GLU A 142 -8.82 -4.39 1.79
CA GLU A 142 -9.87 -5.20 1.18
C GLU A 142 -9.33 -6.50 0.56
N SER A 143 -8.13 -6.45 -0.02
CA SER A 143 -7.39 -7.62 -0.54
C SER A 143 -5.91 -7.31 -0.70
N PHE A 144 -5.07 -8.34 -0.64
CA PHE A 144 -3.64 -8.26 -0.94
C PHE A 144 -3.17 -9.54 -1.64
N GLU A 145 -2.00 -9.49 -2.26
CA GLU A 145 -1.41 -10.62 -2.96
C GLU A 145 -0.51 -11.43 -2.02
N MET A 146 -0.71 -12.74 -1.99
CA MET A 146 0.10 -13.71 -1.26
C MET A 146 0.96 -14.48 -2.25
N PHE A 147 2.28 -14.41 -2.08
CA PHE A 147 3.24 -15.19 -2.85
C PHE A 147 3.44 -16.57 -2.21
N LEU A 148 3.34 -17.61 -3.04
CA LEU A 148 3.53 -19.00 -2.66
C LEU A 148 4.88 -19.50 -3.16
N TYR A 149 5.55 -20.30 -2.34
CA TYR A 149 6.85 -20.88 -2.64
C TYR A 149 6.79 -22.39 -2.43
N SER A 150 7.13 -23.17 -3.46
CA SER A 150 7.18 -24.65 -3.35
C SER A 150 8.34 -25.17 -2.49
N SER A 151 9.35 -24.33 -2.25
CA SER A 151 10.54 -24.69 -1.49
C SER A 151 11.05 -23.48 -0.69
N PRO A 152 11.66 -23.67 0.50
CA PRO A 152 12.34 -22.61 1.24
C PRO A 152 13.57 -22.03 0.54
N GLN A 153 14.14 -22.74 -0.44
CA GLN A 153 15.41 -22.40 -1.09
C GLN A 153 15.25 -21.64 -2.42
N THR A 154 14.05 -21.61 -3.02
CA THR A 154 13.79 -20.92 -4.29
C THR A 154 13.46 -19.46 -4.08
N ASP A 155 14.22 -18.52 -4.65
CA ASP A 155 13.95 -17.08 -4.48
C ASP A 155 12.73 -16.58 -5.26
N GLU A 156 12.33 -17.28 -6.32
CA GLU A 156 11.15 -16.94 -7.10
C GLU A 156 9.88 -17.61 -6.54
N PRO A 157 8.77 -16.86 -6.43
CA PRO A 157 7.50 -17.44 -6.03
C PRO A 157 6.99 -18.35 -7.14
N SER A 158 6.53 -19.54 -6.76
CA SER A 158 5.93 -20.49 -7.69
C SER A 158 4.48 -20.11 -8.02
N GLY A 159 3.85 -19.23 -7.24
CA GLY A 159 2.54 -18.69 -7.56
C GLY A 159 2.20 -17.45 -6.74
N SER A 160 1.14 -16.73 -7.15
CA SER A 160 0.61 -15.61 -6.40
C SER A 160 -0.91 -15.59 -6.40
N TRP A 161 -1.51 -15.45 -5.23
CA TRP A 161 -2.96 -15.54 -5.02
C TRP A 161 -3.50 -14.31 -4.30
N ASN A 162 -4.68 -13.85 -4.72
CA ASN A 162 -5.37 -12.77 -4.03
C ASN A 162 -6.05 -13.29 -2.77
N CYS A 163 -5.81 -12.64 -1.64
CA CYS A 163 -6.40 -13.03 -0.37
C CYS A 163 -6.91 -11.83 0.42
N LYS A 164 -7.76 -12.14 1.40
CA LYS A 164 -8.34 -11.16 2.32
C LYS A 164 -8.26 -11.71 3.75
N VAL A 165 -7.91 -10.85 4.71
CA VAL A 165 -7.93 -11.20 6.13
C VAL A 165 -9.37 -11.49 6.57
N VAL A 166 -9.60 -12.63 7.22
CA VAL A 166 -10.87 -12.94 7.88
C VAL A 166 -10.85 -12.30 9.27
N PRO A 167 -11.73 -11.33 9.55
CA PRO A 167 -11.78 -10.70 10.87
C PRO A 167 -12.37 -11.67 11.91
N HIS A 168 -11.77 -11.70 13.10
CA HIS A 168 -12.24 -12.46 14.26
C HIS A 168 -12.60 -13.94 13.99
N PRO A 169 -11.70 -14.74 13.39
CA PRO A 169 -12.01 -16.11 12.94
C PRO A 169 -12.45 -17.04 14.09
N LYS A 170 -11.99 -16.79 15.32
CA LYS A 170 -12.43 -17.52 16.53
C LYS A 170 -13.92 -17.47 16.83
N ARG A 171 -14.61 -16.42 16.37
CA ARG A 171 -16.04 -16.24 16.64
C ARG A 171 -16.91 -17.04 15.68
N LEU A 172 -16.31 -17.64 14.66
CA LEU A 172 -16.98 -18.35 13.60
C LEU A 172 -16.87 -19.85 13.87
N ARG A 173 -18.02 -20.50 14.13
CA ARG A 173 -18.10 -21.95 14.41
C ARG A 173 -17.50 -22.81 13.29
N SER A 174 -17.58 -22.31 12.05
CA SER A 174 -17.02 -22.99 10.89
C SER A 174 -15.51 -23.28 11.02
N PHE A 175 -14.78 -22.52 11.86
CA PHE A 175 -13.33 -22.72 12.07
C PHE A 175 -13.00 -23.60 13.30
N GLU A 176 -13.98 -24.23 13.94
CA GLU A 176 -13.77 -25.03 15.17
C GLU A 176 -12.74 -26.14 14.97
N ASN A 177 -12.75 -26.87 13.84
CA ASN A 177 -11.77 -27.93 13.56
C ASN A 177 -10.33 -27.40 13.39
N HIS A 178 -10.19 -26.12 13.07
CA HIS A 178 -8.89 -25.48 12.88
C HIS A 178 -8.42 -24.68 14.10
N CYS A 179 -9.30 -24.43 15.08
CA CYS A 179 -8.99 -23.78 16.36
C CYS A 179 -7.99 -22.60 16.24
N PRO A 180 -8.27 -21.56 15.44
CA PRO A 180 -7.35 -20.42 15.29
C PRO A 180 -7.13 -19.73 16.65
N ASN A 181 -5.88 -19.43 17.01
CA ASN A 181 -5.55 -18.68 18.23
C ASN A 181 -5.53 -17.15 17.96
N ASP A 182 -5.33 -16.28 18.97
CA ASP A 182 -5.38 -14.81 18.78
C ASP A 182 -4.20 -14.26 17.98
N LEU A 183 -3.17 -15.08 17.85
CA LEU A 183 -1.96 -14.76 17.12
C LEU A 183 -2.06 -15.24 15.67
N ASP A 184 -2.85 -16.27 15.36
CA ASP A 184 -3.01 -16.79 14.02
C ASP A 184 -3.66 -15.77 13.08
N LEU A 185 -3.26 -15.85 11.82
CA LEU A 185 -3.86 -15.08 10.73
C LEU A 185 -4.62 -16.03 9.83
N VAL A 186 -5.92 -15.79 9.65
CA VAL A 186 -6.78 -16.56 8.75
C VAL A 186 -7.08 -15.72 7.53
N LEU A 187 -6.84 -16.29 6.36
CA LEU A 187 -7.02 -15.64 5.07
C LEU A 187 -8.08 -16.40 4.27
N ARG A 188 -9.00 -15.66 3.65
CA ARG A 188 -9.83 -16.20 2.57
C ARG A 188 -9.06 -16.01 1.27
N VAL A 189 -8.87 -17.09 0.54
CA VAL A 189 -8.09 -17.14 -0.69
C VAL A 189 -9.04 -17.19 -1.88
N ARG A 190 -8.80 -16.33 -2.87
CA ARG A 190 -9.40 -16.47 -4.19
C ARG A 190 -8.42 -17.24 -5.06
N THR A 191 -8.72 -18.51 -5.30
CA THR A 191 -8.03 -19.28 -6.33
C THR A 191 -8.32 -18.64 -7.69
N PRO A 192 -7.34 -18.55 -8.60
CA PRO A 192 -7.57 -18.06 -9.95
C PRO A 192 -8.38 -19.10 -10.75
N GLN A 193 -9.67 -19.17 -10.48
CA GLN A 193 -10.67 -19.72 -11.39
C GLN A 193 -11.47 -18.53 -11.86
N ASP A 194 -11.11 -18.00 -13.04
CA ASP A 194 -12.00 -17.30 -13.98
C ASP A 194 -11.16 -16.66 -15.11
N GLU A 195 -11.03 -17.43 -16.19
CA GLU A 195 -10.96 -17.07 -17.62
C GLU A 195 -9.98 -16.00 -18.17
N LYS A 196 -9.21 -15.26 -17.37
CA LYS A 196 -8.20 -14.29 -17.89
C LYS A 196 -6.86 -14.25 -17.14
N ALA A 197 -6.57 -15.23 -16.29
CA ALA A 197 -5.27 -15.31 -15.64
C ALA A 197 -4.24 -15.89 -16.62
N VAL A 198 -3.19 -15.13 -16.89
CA VAL A 198 -1.96 -15.61 -17.54
C VAL A 198 -1.55 -16.92 -16.86
N PRO A 199 -1.26 -18.01 -17.60
CA PRO A 199 -0.82 -19.26 -16.98
C PRO A 199 0.52 -18.98 -16.30
N ARG A 200 0.51 -18.90 -14.97
CA ARG A 200 1.72 -18.70 -14.19
C ARG A 200 2.08 -20.05 -13.57
N HIS A 201 3.15 -20.61 -14.14
CA HIS A 201 3.96 -21.75 -13.73
C HIS A 201 3.36 -22.70 -12.69
N ASP A 202 3.02 -23.89 -13.19
CA ASP A 202 2.76 -25.15 -12.49
C ASP A 202 1.55 -25.20 -11.54
N ASP A 203 0.71 -26.22 -11.74
CA ASP A 203 -0.28 -26.71 -10.77
C ASP A 203 0.45 -26.96 -9.44
N MET A 204 0.49 -25.96 -8.57
CA MET A 204 1.05 -26.15 -7.24
C MET A 204 0.10 -27.10 -6.50
N ASP A 205 0.56 -28.33 -6.26
CA ASP A 205 -0.17 -29.33 -5.48
C ASP A 205 -0.31 -28.87 -4.03
N ILE A 206 -1.40 -28.15 -3.75
CA ILE A 206 -1.64 -27.59 -2.43
C ILE A 206 -2.37 -28.59 -1.57
N LYS A 207 -1.72 -28.98 -0.48
CA LYS A 207 -2.30 -29.87 0.54
C LYS A 207 -3.39 -29.13 1.31
N ILE A 208 -4.59 -29.72 1.30
CA ILE A 208 -5.76 -29.26 2.06
C ILE A 208 -5.93 -30.17 3.26
N PHE A 209 -6.01 -29.58 4.45
CA PHE A 209 -6.12 -30.30 5.72
C PHE A 209 -7.53 -30.16 6.30
N ALA A 210 -8.02 -31.22 6.94
CA ALA A 210 -9.34 -31.24 7.58
C ALA A 210 -9.34 -30.56 8.95
N ASP A 211 -8.19 -30.49 9.61
CA ASP A 211 -8.03 -29.92 10.94
C ASP A 211 -6.60 -29.45 11.19
N ARG A 212 -6.39 -28.70 12.28
CA ARG A 212 -5.06 -28.18 12.63
C ARG A 212 -4.06 -29.28 13.02
N ARG A 213 -4.54 -30.38 13.59
CA ARG A 213 -3.68 -31.46 14.08
C ARG A 213 -3.02 -32.19 12.92
N SER A 214 -3.80 -32.59 11.92
CA SER A 214 -3.32 -33.22 10.69
C SER A 214 -2.30 -32.35 9.94
N ALA A 215 -2.51 -31.03 9.91
CA ALA A 215 -1.54 -30.08 9.34
C ALA A 215 -0.21 -30.05 10.12
N ASN A 216 -0.27 -30.04 11.45
CA ASN A 216 0.93 -30.06 12.29
C ASN A 216 1.67 -31.41 12.22
N ASP A 217 0.94 -32.52 12.20
CA ASP A 217 1.52 -33.86 12.11
C ASP A 217 2.25 -34.05 10.76
N ALA A 218 1.66 -33.57 9.66
CA ALA A 218 2.29 -33.59 8.34
C ALA A 218 3.56 -32.71 8.30
N LEU A 219 3.52 -31.54 8.95
CA LEU A 219 4.69 -30.66 9.05
C LEU A 219 5.84 -31.33 9.82
N ALA A 220 5.53 -32.02 10.93
CA ALA A 220 6.55 -32.73 11.71
C ALA A 220 7.21 -33.85 10.90
N GLN A 221 6.45 -34.57 10.07
CA GLN A 221 6.99 -35.62 9.19
C GLN A 221 7.91 -35.05 8.10
N GLU A 222 7.59 -33.88 7.55
CA GLU A 222 8.45 -33.19 6.57
C GLU A 222 9.74 -32.64 7.18
N GLU A 223 9.76 -32.30 8.47
CA GLU A 223 10.98 -31.84 9.16
C GLU A 223 11.94 -32.97 9.56
N GLU A 224 11.45 -34.22 9.59
CA GLU A 224 12.26 -35.40 9.89
C GLU A 224 13.02 -35.95 8.67
N HIS A 225 12.73 -35.46 7.46
CA HIS A 225 13.35 -35.86 6.19
C HIS A 225 14.22 -34.75 5.59
#